data_AF-A0A9E2AK71-F1
#
_entry.id   AF-A0A9E2AK71-F1
#
_cell.length_a   1.000
_cell.length_b   1.000
_cell.length_c   1.000
_cell.angle_alpha   90.00
_cell.angle_beta   90.00
_cell.angle_gamma   90.00
#
_symmetry.space_group_name_H-M   'P 1'
#
loop_
_entity.id
_entity.type
_entity.pdbx_description
1 polymer ?
#
loop_
_entity_poly.entity_id
_entity_poly.type
_entity_poly.pdbx_seq_one_letter_code
_entity_poly.pdbx_strand_id
1 'polypeptide(L)'
;MDFIVISPAHVFTQESEMVNRLFDLGLSRYHLDKAQTSEQVLAEILEKIEPRYLPRISLHSHFHLVLAYGVGGIHYSFELKKGLDKELHDKVKLYQEFGIRVSMDISKCNEDFSPGNYAILKGEDMPCSHADIFPLDPPLQSNVSYLKIALQQSLWDYDDPIERYEEIQLLFDIL
;
A
#
# COMPACT_ATOMS: atom_id res chain seq x y z
N MET A 1 14.87 -1.49 6.35
CA MET A 1 13.99 -1.70 5.18
C MET A 1 12.57 -1.30 5.54
N ASP A 2 11.79 -0.77 4.60
CA ASP A 2 10.39 -0.38 4.80
C ASP A 2 9.46 -1.18 3.88
N PHE A 3 8.46 -1.87 4.44
CA PHE A 3 7.54 -2.72 3.69
C PHE A 3 6.12 -2.16 3.71
N ILE A 4 5.49 -2.14 2.54
CA ILE A 4 4.05 -2.01 2.40
C ILE A 4 3.48 -3.24 1.73
N VAL A 5 2.23 -3.56 2.01
CA VAL A 5 1.52 -4.69 1.41
C VAL A 5 0.28 -4.17 0.71
N ILE A 6 0.02 -4.64 -0.51
CA ILE A 6 -1.23 -4.39 -1.24
C ILE A 6 -2.09 -5.65 -1.13
N SER A 7 -3.36 -5.51 -0.72
CA SER A 7 -4.28 -6.64 -0.60
C SER A 7 -4.48 -7.38 -1.92
N PRO A 8 -4.84 -8.67 -1.90
CA PRO A 8 -5.40 -9.32 -3.07
C PRO A 8 -6.73 -8.64 -3.46
N ALA A 9 -7.11 -8.70 -4.73
CA ALA A 9 -8.34 -8.04 -5.21
C ALA A 9 -9.63 -8.69 -4.65
N HIS A 10 -9.59 -10.00 -4.35
CA HIS A 10 -10.70 -10.75 -3.80
C HIS A 10 -10.72 -10.68 -2.27
N VAL A 11 -11.90 -10.67 -1.66
CA VAL A 11 -12.04 -10.78 -0.20
C VAL A 11 -11.85 -12.24 0.21
N PHE A 12 -11.17 -12.46 1.34
CA PHE A 12 -10.89 -13.80 1.85
C PHE A 12 -11.20 -13.92 3.34
N THR A 13 -11.37 -15.17 3.79
CA THR A 13 -11.68 -15.50 5.19
C THR A 13 -10.56 -15.02 6.11
N GLN A 14 -10.90 -14.38 7.23
CA GLN A 14 -9.95 -13.85 8.22
C GLN A 14 -9.02 -12.74 7.70
N GLU A 15 -9.42 -12.01 6.65
CA GLU A 15 -8.61 -10.93 6.08
C GLU A 15 -8.19 -9.86 7.11
N SER A 16 -9.10 -9.39 7.96
CA SER A 16 -8.76 -8.41 9.01
C SER A 16 -7.76 -8.95 10.04
N GLU A 17 -7.83 -10.23 10.37
CA GLU A 17 -6.91 -10.88 11.30
C GLU A 17 -5.51 -11.02 10.67
N MET A 18 -5.45 -11.37 9.38
CA MET A 18 -4.22 -11.39 8.60
C MET A 18 -3.56 -9.99 8.57
N VAL A 19 -4.34 -8.94 8.36
CA VAL A 19 -3.85 -7.56 8.39
C VAL A 19 -3.27 -7.19 9.76
N ASN A 20 -3.97 -7.54 10.85
CA ASN A 20 -3.48 -7.30 12.21
C ASN A 20 -2.14 -8.03 12.45
N ARG A 21 -2.02 -9.30 12.04
CA ARG A 21 -0.77 -10.08 12.17
C ARG A 21 0.39 -9.47 11.39
N LEU A 22 0.16 -9.02 10.15
CA LEU A 22 1.19 -8.32 9.38
C LEU A 22 1.68 -7.05 10.10
N PHE A 23 0.76 -6.30 10.72
CA PHE A 23 1.12 -5.13 11.51
C PHE A 23 1.88 -5.46 12.79
N ASP A 24 1.52 -6.55 13.48
CA ASP A 24 2.27 -7.04 14.64
C ASP A 24 3.73 -7.42 14.27
N LEU A 25 3.96 -7.85 13.02
CA LEU A 25 5.29 -8.13 12.44
C LEU A 25 6.01 -6.88 11.89
N GLY A 26 5.46 -5.68 12.13
CA GLY A 26 6.12 -4.42 11.79
C GLY A 26 5.80 -3.89 10.39
N LEU A 27 4.82 -4.43 9.66
CA LEU A 27 4.36 -3.87 8.38
C LEU A 27 4.10 -2.38 8.48
N SER A 28 4.70 -1.55 7.61
CA SER A 28 4.57 -0.09 7.73
C SER A 28 3.19 0.42 7.36
N ARG A 29 2.61 -0.12 6.29
CA ARG A 29 1.31 0.29 5.77
C ARG A 29 0.68 -0.80 4.93
N TYR A 30 -0.64 -0.96 5.09
CA TYR A 30 -1.43 -1.89 4.30
C TYR A 30 -2.32 -1.11 3.33
N HIS A 31 -2.22 -1.43 2.06
CA HIS A 31 -3.04 -0.89 0.99
C HIS A 31 -4.22 -1.83 0.76
N LEU A 32 -5.41 -1.40 1.16
CA LEU A 32 -6.65 -2.12 0.94
C LEU A 32 -7.18 -1.77 -0.47
N ASP A 33 -6.79 -2.59 -1.44
CA ASP A 33 -7.23 -2.54 -2.84
C ASP A 33 -8.33 -3.55 -3.10
N LYS A 34 -9.57 -3.08 -2.99
CA LYS A 34 -10.79 -3.83 -3.28
C LYS A 34 -11.69 -3.03 -4.22
N ALA A 35 -11.13 -2.56 -5.33
CA ALA A 35 -11.82 -1.64 -6.26
C ALA A 35 -13.21 -2.13 -6.73
N GLN A 36 -13.44 -3.46 -6.79
CA GLN A 36 -14.69 -4.08 -7.23
C GLN A 36 -15.63 -4.48 -6.09
N THR A 37 -15.31 -4.14 -4.85
CA THR A 37 -16.07 -4.52 -3.66
C THR A 37 -16.97 -3.38 -3.19
N SER A 38 -18.10 -3.73 -2.57
CA SER A 38 -19.01 -2.73 -2.01
C SER A 38 -18.39 -2.01 -0.81
N GLU A 39 -18.87 -0.79 -0.57
CA GLU A 39 -18.51 -0.02 0.62
C GLU A 39 -18.76 -0.80 1.91
N GLN A 40 -19.89 -1.51 1.99
CA GLN A 40 -20.27 -2.28 3.18
C GLN A 40 -19.23 -3.35 3.52
N VAL A 41 -18.75 -4.10 2.53
CA VAL A 41 -17.75 -5.14 2.76
C VAL A 41 -16.40 -4.51 3.17
N LEU A 42 -16.07 -3.35 2.59
CA LEU A 42 -14.87 -2.62 3.00
C LEU A 42 -14.96 -2.14 4.45
N ALA A 43 -16.12 -1.62 4.86
CA ALA A 43 -16.41 -1.25 6.25
C ALA A 43 -16.28 -2.45 7.19
N GLU A 44 -16.86 -3.60 6.85
CA GLU A 44 -16.77 -4.83 7.66
C GLU A 44 -15.32 -5.32 7.87
N ILE A 45 -14.43 -5.11 6.89
CA ILE A 45 -12.99 -5.39 7.05
C ILE A 45 -12.37 -4.40 8.03
N LEU A 46 -12.63 -3.10 7.85
CA LEU A 46 -12.06 -2.02 8.67
C LEU A 46 -12.50 -2.12 10.15
N GLU A 47 -13.76 -2.45 10.43
CA GLU A 47 -14.30 -2.60 11.79
C GLU A 47 -13.59 -3.69 12.62
N LYS A 48 -13.00 -4.69 11.94
CA LYS A 48 -12.31 -5.82 12.58
C LYS A 48 -10.79 -5.63 12.66
N ILE A 49 -10.24 -4.60 12.01
CA ILE A 49 -8.83 -4.23 12.17
C ILE A 49 -8.67 -3.48 13.49
N GLU A 50 -7.59 -3.75 14.21
CA GLU A 50 -7.37 -3.08 15.49
C GLU A 50 -7.25 -1.55 15.30
N PRO A 51 -7.92 -0.72 16.13
CA PRO A 51 -7.95 0.73 15.92
C PRO A 51 -6.58 1.40 15.84
N ARG A 52 -5.56 0.86 16.53
CA ARG A 52 -4.17 1.35 16.47
C ARG A 52 -3.53 1.22 15.08
N TYR A 53 -4.07 0.36 14.22
CA TYR A 53 -3.56 0.10 12.87
C TYR A 53 -4.31 0.85 11.77
N LEU A 54 -5.51 1.38 12.02
CA LEU A 54 -6.28 2.14 11.04
C LEU A 54 -5.50 3.34 10.43
N PRO A 55 -4.72 4.13 11.20
CA PRO A 55 -3.86 5.19 10.62
C PRO A 55 -2.80 4.67 9.63
N ARG A 56 -2.53 3.37 9.61
CA ARG A 56 -1.57 2.70 8.72
C ARG A 56 -2.25 1.96 7.57
N ILE A 57 -3.56 2.14 7.36
CA ILE A 57 -4.28 1.66 6.17
C ILE A 57 -4.28 2.75 5.09
N SER A 58 -4.19 2.35 3.82
CA SER A 58 -4.49 3.19 2.65
C SER A 58 -5.58 2.56 1.80
N LEU A 59 -6.63 3.31 1.48
CA LEU A 59 -7.72 2.83 0.61
C LEU A 59 -7.42 3.12 -0.86
N HIS A 60 -7.80 2.20 -1.77
CA HIS A 60 -7.78 2.45 -3.22
C HIS A 60 -9.16 2.84 -3.79
N SER A 61 -10.23 2.71 -3.01
CA SER A 61 -11.60 3.07 -3.37
C SER A 61 -12.35 3.58 -2.14
N HIS A 62 -13.57 4.09 -2.32
CA HIS A 62 -14.45 4.53 -1.22
C HIS A 62 -13.77 5.49 -0.24
N PHE A 63 -13.08 6.51 -0.77
CA PHE A 63 -12.25 7.43 0.04
C PHE A 63 -13.02 8.21 1.12
N HIS A 64 -14.35 8.28 1.05
CA HIS A 64 -15.16 8.87 2.12
C HIS A 64 -15.09 8.09 3.44
N LEU A 65 -14.72 6.80 3.40
CA LEU A 65 -14.51 5.97 4.59
C LEU A 65 -13.28 6.40 5.41
N VAL A 66 -12.37 7.18 4.82
CA VAL A 66 -11.12 7.63 5.46
C VAL A 66 -11.40 8.32 6.80
N LEU A 67 -12.30 9.30 6.79
CA LEU A 67 -12.64 10.06 8.00
C LEU A 67 -13.56 9.26 8.93
N ALA A 68 -14.44 8.43 8.38
CA ALA A 68 -15.39 7.64 9.17
C ALA A 68 -14.68 6.60 10.06
N TYR A 69 -13.60 5.99 9.57
CA TYR A 69 -12.86 4.94 10.26
C TYR A 69 -11.50 5.39 10.80
N GLY A 70 -11.11 6.65 10.60
CA GLY A 70 -9.78 7.12 10.98
C GLY A 70 -8.65 6.42 10.21
N VAL A 71 -8.92 6.03 8.96
CA VAL A 71 -7.92 5.45 8.08
C VAL A 71 -6.93 6.54 7.65
N GLY A 72 -5.63 6.24 7.66
CA GLY A 72 -4.60 7.29 7.52
C GLY A 72 -4.13 7.57 6.09
N GLY A 73 -4.70 6.93 5.07
CA GLY A 73 -4.27 7.16 3.70
C GLY A 73 -5.23 6.77 2.58
N ILE A 74 -4.91 7.28 1.39
CA ILE A 74 -5.54 6.91 0.13
C ILE A 74 -4.49 6.66 -0.95
N HIS A 75 -4.88 5.94 -1.99
CA HIS A 75 -4.05 5.59 -3.11
C HIS A 75 -4.75 5.86 -4.44
N TYR A 76 -4.13 6.69 -5.29
CA TYR A 76 -4.57 6.94 -6.66
C TYR A 76 -3.88 5.98 -7.62
N SER A 77 -4.60 4.94 -8.04
CA SER A 77 -4.14 4.03 -9.08
C SER A 77 -4.04 4.73 -10.44
N PHE A 78 -3.35 4.12 -11.40
CA PHE A 78 -3.32 4.65 -12.77
C PHE A 78 -4.71 4.93 -13.34
N GLU A 79 -5.67 4.04 -13.10
CA GLU A 79 -7.05 4.18 -13.57
C GLU A 79 -7.73 5.39 -12.94
N LEU A 80 -7.55 5.62 -11.65
CA LEU A 80 -8.14 6.79 -10.97
C LEU A 80 -7.50 8.11 -11.39
N LYS A 81 -6.22 8.12 -11.75
CA LYS A 81 -5.54 9.35 -12.20
C LYS A 81 -6.00 9.83 -13.59
N LYS A 82 -6.53 8.93 -14.44
CA LYS A 82 -6.89 9.27 -15.83
C LYS A 82 -7.88 10.44 -15.87
N GLY A 83 -7.46 11.54 -16.50
CA GLY A 83 -8.30 12.71 -16.73
C GLY A 83 -8.44 13.66 -15.53
N LEU A 84 -7.64 13.47 -14.46
CA LEU A 84 -7.71 14.30 -13.25
C LEU A 84 -6.57 15.33 -13.11
N ASP A 85 -5.70 15.54 -14.10
CA ASP A 85 -4.40 16.22 -13.92
C ASP A 85 -4.39 17.45 -12.99
N LYS A 86 -5.27 18.45 -13.21
CA LYS A 86 -5.34 19.64 -12.33
C LYS A 86 -6.17 19.42 -11.07
N GLU A 87 -7.29 18.71 -11.18
CA GLU A 87 -8.20 18.46 -10.05
C GLU A 87 -7.57 17.54 -8.99
N LEU A 88 -6.72 16.61 -9.43
CA LEU A 88 -5.99 15.68 -8.60
C LEU A 88 -5.07 16.43 -7.64
N HIS A 89 -4.34 17.44 -8.12
CA HIS A 89 -3.43 18.21 -7.30
C HIS A 89 -4.15 18.89 -6.11
N ASP A 90 -5.28 19.53 -6.37
CA ASP A 90 -6.08 20.21 -5.34
C ASP A 90 -6.73 19.22 -4.38
N LYS A 91 -7.25 18.09 -4.88
CA LYS A 91 -7.79 17.00 -4.05
C LYS A 91 -6.73 16.40 -3.13
N VAL A 92 -5.54 16.11 -3.66
CA VAL A 92 -4.42 15.55 -2.88
C VAL A 92 -4.07 16.48 -1.73
N LYS A 93 -3.93 17.79 -2.01
CA LYS A 93 -3.66 18.80 -0.97
C LYS A 93 -4.75 18.86 0.09
N LEU A 94 -6.02 18.82 -0.31
CA LEU A 94 -7.15 18.80 0.63
C LEU A 94 -7.06 17.61 1.59
N TYR A 95 -6.80 16.40 1.09
CA TYR A 95 -6.61 15.23 1.96
C TYR A 95 -5.43 15.41 2.92
N GLN A 96 -4.33 15.98 2.44
CA GLN A 96 -3.13 16.23 3.26
C GLN A 96 -3.37 17.26 4.37
N GLU A 97 -4.25 18.25 4.17
CA GLU A 97 -4.67 19.19 5.22
C GLU A 97 -5.34 18.48 6.41
N PHE A 98 -6.00 17.34 6.16
CA PHE A 98 -6.55 16.47 7.21
C PHE A 98 -5.54 15.44 7.75
N GLY A 99 -4.26 15.55 7.37
CA GLY A 99 -3.22 14.61 7.78
C GLY A 99 -3.28 13.25 7.07
N ILE A 100 -4.10 13.13 6.01
CA ILE A 100 -4.24 11.89 5.24
C ILE A 100 -3.07 11.78 4.27
N ARG A 101 -2.38 10.64 4.31
CA ARG A 101 -1.28 10.35 3.37
C ARG A 101 -1.85 9.94 2.03
N VAL A 102 -1.35 10.54 0.96
CA VAL A 102 -1.76 10.24 -0.41
C VAL A 102 -0.61 9.58 -1.15
N SER A 103 -0.89 8.45 -1.78
CA SER A 103 0.06 7.74 -2.63
C SER A 103 -0.50 7.53 -4.03
N MET A 104 0.34 7.16 -4.98
CA MET A 104 -0.11 6.87 -6.33
C MET A 104 0.78 5.87 -7.05
N ASP A 105 0.22 5.24 -8.09
CA ASP A 105 1.00 4.44 -9.02
C ASP A 105 1.92 5.32 -9.87
N ILE A 106 3.12 4.85 -10.19
CA ILE A 106 4.01 5.44 -11.21
C ILE A 106 4.63 4.33 -12.05
N SER A 107 5.08 4.67 -13.25
CA SER A 107 5.64 3.73 -14.24
C SER A 107 7.16 3.76 -14.31
N LYS A 108 7.78 4.86 -13.87
CA LYS A 108 9.23 5.08 -13.92
C LYS A 108 9.72 5.69 -12.61
N CYS A 109 10.96 5.38 -12.23
CA CYS A 109 11.56 5.86 -10.99
C CYS A 109 11.72 7.41 -10.98
N ASN A 110 11.78 8.05 -12.15
CA ASN A 110 11.89 9.49 -12.31
C ASN A 110 10.56 10.22 -12.61
N GLU A 111 9.42 9.52 -12.53
CA GLU A 111 8.10 10.14 -12.72
C GLU A 111 7.77 11.07 -11.55
N ASP A 112 7.30 12.28 -11.85
CA ASP A 112 6.85 13.22 -10.82
C ASP A 112 5.50 12.75 -10.26
N PHE A 113 5.46 12.48 -8.96
CA PHE A 113 4.25 12.12 -8.22
C PHE A 113 3.81 13.24 -7.27
N SER A 114 4.37 14.45 -7.40
CA SER A 114 3.94 15.61 -6.61
C SER A 114 2.46 15.93 -6.87
N PRO A 115 1.66 16.24 -5.83
CA PRO A 115 2.06 16.49 -4.44
C PRO A 115 1.92 15.25 -3.53
N GLY A 116 1.88 14.03 -4.08
CA GLY A 116 1.78 12.80 -3.30
C GLY A 116 2.92 12.60 -2.30
N ASN A 117 2.65 11.85 -1.24
CA ASN A 117 3.60 11.57 -0.17
C ASN A 117 4.60 10.46 -0.52
N TYR A 118 4.20 9.49 -1.35
CA TYR A 118 5.05 8.41 -1.86
C TYR A 118 4.37 7.76 -3.06
N ALA A 119 5.11 6.95 -3.81
CA ALA A 119 4.59 6.26 -4.98
C ALA A 119 4.85 4.74 -4.94
N ILE A 120 4.00 4.00 -5.63
CA ILE A 120 4.19 2.57 -5.91
C ILE A 120 4.65 2.46 -7.37
N LEU A 121 5.87 1.96 -7.57
CA LEU A 121 6.44 1.80 -8.90
C LEU A 121 5.97 0.46 -9.49
N LYS A 122 5.12 0.57 -10.52
CA LYS A 122 4.63 -0.53 -11.35
C LYS A 122 5.33 -0.46 -12.70
N GLY A 123 6.46 -1.14 -12.83
CA GLY A 123 7.26 -1.13 -14.06
C GLY A 123 8.60 -1.85 -13.90
N GLU A 124 9.36 -1.90 -14.99
CA GLU A 124 10.65 -2.62 -15.05
C GLU A 124 11.85 -1.74 -14.63
N ASP A 125 11.62 -0.49 -14.23
CA ASP A 125 12.66 0.50 -13.90
C ASP A 125 13.25 0.25 -12.49
N MET A 126 13.86 -0.91 -12.30
CA MET A 126 14.45 -1.38 -11.05
C MET A 126 15.95 -1.67 -11.19
N PRO A 127 16.78 -1.43 -10.14
CA PRO A 127 16.40 -0.92 -8.83
C PRO A 127 16.12 0.60 -8.84
N CYS A 128 15.15 1.03 -8.04
CA CYS A 128 14.86 2.45 -7.81
C CYS A 128 15.30 2.83 -6.39
N SER A 129 16.21 3.81 -6.28
CA SER A 129 16.79 4.25 -5.00
C SER A 129 16.10 5.47 -4.39
N HIS A 130 15.00 5.93 -4.99
CA HIS A 130 14.26 7.09 -4.50
C HIS A 130 13.62 6.80 -3.13
N ALA A 131 13.87 7.68 -2.16
CA ALA A 131 13.50 7.45 -0.75
C ALA A 131 11.98 7.34 -0.51
N ASP A 132 11.14 7.80 -1.44
CA ASP A 132 9.67 7.77 -1.35
C ASP A 132 9.00 6.90 -2.43
N ILE A 133 9.75 5.98 -3.05
CA ILE A 133 9.19 5.03 -4.02
C ILE A 133 9.27 3.62 -3.44
N PHE A 134 8.16 2.88 -3.53
CA PHE A 134 8.08 1.46 -3.23
C PHE A 134 7.95 0.68 -4.55
N PRO A 135 9.02 0.04 -5.05
CA PRO A 135 8.91 -0.92 -6.15
C PRO A 135 7.93 -2.03 -5.79
N LEU A 136 6.98 -2.33 -6.68
CA LEU A 136 6.01 -3.41 -6.50
C LEU A 136 6.62 -4.75 -6.92
N ASP A 137 6.63 -5.70 -6.00
CA ASP A 137 7.15 -7.06 -6.20
C ASP A 137 8.49 -7.11 -6.96
N PRO A 138 9.51 -6.34 -6.51
CA PRO A 138 10.81 -6.39 -7.15
C PRO A 138 11.44 -7.78 -7.03
N PRO A 139 12.43 -8.11 -7.87
CA PRO A 139 13.23 -9.31 -7.66
C PRO A 139 13.81 -9.36 -6.24
N LEU A 140 13.33 -10.31 -5.44
CA LEU A 140 13.78 -10.52 -4.05
C LEU A 140 15.06 -11.37 -4.06
N GLN A 141 16.18 -10.72 -4.41
CA GLN A 141 17.50 -11.34 -4.49
C GLN A 141 18.47 -10.64 -3.54
N SER A 142 19.35 -11.42 -2.91
CA SER A 142 20.30 -10.93 -1.89
C SER A 142 21.37 -9.96 -2.41
N ASN A 143 21.57 -9.88 -3.73
CA ASN A 143 22.54 -8.99 -4.36
C ASN A 143 21.97 -7.63 -4.75
N VAL A 144 20.69 -7.35 -4.46
CA VAL A 144 20.06 -6.05 -4.74
C VAL A 144 19.53 -5.46 -3.44
N SER A 145 19.99 -4.24 -3.12
CA SER A 145 19.51 -3.50 -1.95
C SER A 145 18.38 -2.58 -2.36
N TYR A 146 17.22 -2.76 -1.72
CA TYR A 146 16.11 -1.82 -1.76
C TYR A 146 16.07 -1.04 -0.43
N LEU A 147 15.53 0.17 -0.44
CA LEU A 147 15.21 0.87 0.82
C LEU A 147 13.76 0.59 1.26
N LYS A 148 12.91 0.35 0.26
CA LYS A 148 11.46 0.26 0.35
C LYS A 148 10.95 -0.78 -0.62
N ILE A 149 9.93 -1.55 -0.24
CA ILE A 149 9.31 -2.58 -1.10
C ILE A 149 7.80 -2.59 -0.90
N ALA A 150 7.04 -2.63 -1.99
CA ALA A 150 5.63 -2.98 -1.97
C ALA A 150 5.47 -4.46 -2.33
N LEU A 151 4.81 -5.22 -1.46
CA LEU A 151 4.55 -6.64 -1.64
C LEU A 151 3.09 -6.84 -2.05
N GLN A 152 2.86 -7.63 -3.11
CA GLN A 152 1.56 -8.13 -3.50
C GLN A 152 1.67 -9.62 -3.86
N GLN A 153 1.95 -9.96 -5.12
CA GLN A 153 2.04 -11.36 -5.55
C GLN A 153 3.16 -12.10 -4.83
N SER A 154 4.29 -11.42 -4.58
CA SER A 154 5.43 -12.01 -3.87
C SER A 154 5.12 -12.45 -2.43
N LEU A 155 3.99 -11.99 -1.88
CA LEU A 155 3.44 -12.37 -0.57
C LEU A 155 2.24 -13.31 -0.71
N TRP A 156 1.25 -12.95 -1.53
CA TRP A 156 -0.06 -13.61 -1.55
C TRP A 156 -0.13 -14.90 -2.38
N ASP A 157 0.86 -15.15 -3.26
CA ASP A 157 0.90 -16.37 -4.06
C ASP A 157 1.47 -17.58 -3.29
N TYR A 158 1.69 -17.42 -1.97
CA TYR A 158 2.23 -18.45 -1.08
C TYR A 158 1.16 -18.90 -0.08
N ASP A 159 1.25 -20.18 0.33
CA ASP A 159 0.24 -20.82 1.18
C ASP A 159 0.10 -20.15 2.56
N ASP A 160 1.23 -19.70 3.14
CA ASP A 160 1.25 -18.94 4.39
C ASP A 160 1.89 -17.55 4.15
N PRO A 161 1.07 -16.50 3.96
CA PRO A 161 1.57 -15.14 3.80
C PRO A 161 2.37 -14.63 4.99
N ILE A 162 2.12 -15.12 6.21
CA ILE A 162 2.86 -14.64 7.39
C ILE A 162 4.26 -15.25 7.42
N GLU A 163 4.37 -16.56 7.25
CA GLU A 163 5.68 -17.22 7.11
C GLU A 163 6.47 -16.57 5.96
N ARG A 164 5.81 -16.33 4.82
CA ARG A 164 6.42 -15.67 3.68
C ARG A 164 6.90 -14.25 3.98
N TYR A 165 6.13 -13.47 4.75
CA TYR A 165 6.51 -12.12 5.14
C TYR A 165 7.79 -12.14 6.02
N GLU A 166 7.85 -13.04 7.00
CA GLU A 166 9.02 -13.21 7.88
C GLU A 166 10.27 -13.64 7.10
N GLU A 167 10.14 -14.56 6.13
CA GLU A 167 11.24 -14.96 5.24
C GLU A 167 11.81 -13.77 4.45
N ILE A 168 10.93 -12.92 3.92
CA ILE A 168 11.33 -11.73 3.15
C ILE A 168 12.04 -10.75 4.07
N GLN A 169 11.55 -10.54 5.31
CA GLN A 169 12.23 -9.68 6.29
C GLN A 169 13.65 -10.20 6.57
N LEU A 170 13.81 -11.50 6.82
CA LEU A 170 15.11 -12.12 7.06
C LEU A 170 16.08 -11.95 5.88
N LEU A 171 15.59 -12.04 4.64
CA LEU A 171 16.42 -11.83 3.45
C LEU A 171 17.07 -10.44 3.42
N PHE A 172 16.37 -9.42 3.92
CA PHE A 172 16.81 -8.02 3.89
C PHE A 172 17.39 -7.50 5.21
N ASP A 173 17.23 -8.22 6.32
CA ASP A 173 17.88 -7.90 7.60
C ASP A 173 19.34 -8.40 7.65
N ILE A 174 19.72 -9.34 6.77
CA ILE A 174 21.08 -9.91 6.67
C ILE A 174 22.01 -9.04 5.79
N LEU A 175 21.47 -8.05 5.08
CA LEU A 175 22.18 -7.19 4.11
C LEU A 175 22.50 -5.80 4.68
#